data_AF-A0A6J7I156-F1
#
_entry.id   AF-A0A6J7I156-F1
#
_cell.length_a   1.000
_cell.length_b   1.000
_cell.length_c   1.000
_cell.angle_alpha   90.00
_cell.angle_beta   90.00
_cell.angle_gamma   90.00
#
_symmetry.space_group_name_H-M   'P 1'
#
loop_
_entity.id
_entity.type
_entity.pdbx_description
1 polymer ?
#
loop_
_entity_poly.entity_id
_entity_poly.type
_entity_poly.pdbx_seq_one_letter_code
_entity_poly.pdbx_strand_id
1 'polypeptide(L)'
;MVIHLPASLRADPRAQSISIPAISVEGPENLLVCINGSGVNIDLYRKDFVDTRLAIDELVTGDRTNNLLVTGTTSDVLALLNSAGGLRVLAAIGKVAGKSIDFSFISVSEPTLEPTICSEALPGNVMTFNIKTLKIGLGMVKGTIPLKK
;
A
#
# COMPACT_ATOMS: atom_id res chain seq x y z
N MET A 1 19.38 -1.13 7.75
CA MET A 1 18.30 -1.33 6.77
C MET A 1 18.09 -0.02 6.03
N VAL A 2 18.03 -0.08 4.71
CA VAL A 2 17.78 1.05 3.82
C VAL A 2 16.46 0.76 3.12
N ILE A 3 15.54 1.73 3.13
CA ILE A 3 14.20 1.56 2.59
C ILE A 3 13.96 2.66 1.56
N HIS A 4 13.49 2.28 0.38
CA HIS A 4 13.01 3.19 -0.63
C HIS A 4 11.51 2.98 -0.83
N LEU A 5 10.73 3.85 -0.18
CA LEU A 5 9.31 4.03 -0.40
C LEU A 5 9.09 5.49 -0.86
N PRO A 6 8.39 5.74 -1.97
CA PRO A 6 8.07 7.10 -2.36
C PRO A 6 7.22 7.80 -1.29
N ALA A 7 7.56 9.01 -0.88
CA ALA A 7 6.79 9.71 0.17
C ALA A 7 5.34 10.08 -0.26
N SER A 8 5.09 10.17 -1.57
CA SER A 8 3.75 10.48 -2.07
C SER A 8 3.55 10.12 -3.54
N LEU A 9 2.29 9.87 -3.91
CA LEU A 9 1.81 9.80 -5.28
C LEU A 9 0.66 10.79 -5.48
N ARG A 10 0.52 11.35 -6.69
CA ARG A 10 -0.66 12.15 -7.03
C ARG A 10 -1.69 11.27 -7.73
N ALA A 11 -2.94 11.30 -7.24
CA ALA A 11 -4.06 10.54 -7.80
C ALA A 11 -5.14 11.46 -8.38
N ASP A 12 -5.90 10.97 -9.36
CA ASP A 12 -7.10 11.67 -9.84
C ASP A 12 -8.06 11.88 -8.65
N PRO A 13 -8.63 13.08 -8.46
CA PRO A 13 -9.60 13.34 -7.38
C PRO A 13 -10.82 12.41 -7.38
N ARG A 14 -11.08 11.64 -8.43
CA ARG A 14 -12.20 10.69 -8.58
C ARG A 14 -11.75 9.23 -8.50
N ALA A 15 -10.44 8.97 -8.45
CA ALA A 15 -9.93 7.61 -8.36
C ALA A 15 -10.36 6.97 -7.03
N GLN A 16 -10.89 5.76 -7.13
CA GLN A 16 -11.25 4.93 -5.97
C GLN A 16 -10.13 3.96 -5.59
N SER A 17 -9.14 3.77 -6.46
CA SER A 17 -7.95 2.97 -6.16
C SER A 17 -6.72 3.50 -6.89
N ILE A 18 -5.55 3.15 -6.35
CA ILE A 18 -4.23 3.34 -6.98
C ILE A 18 -3.34 2.14 -6.66
N SER A 19 -2.23 2.00 -7.38
CA SER A 19 -1.13 1.13 -6.98
C SER A 19 0.03 1.96 -6.45
N ILE A 20 0.62 1.53 -5.34
CA ILE A 20 1.85 2.12 -4.81
C ILE A 20 3.00 1.72 -5.74
N PRO A 21 3.88 2.66 -6.11
CA PRO A 21 5.06 2.33 -6.91
C PRO A 21 5.97 1.33 -6.18
N ALA A 22 6.92 0.76 -6.92
CA ALA A 22 7.80 -0.25 -6.38
C ALA A 22 8.49 0.18 -5.07
N ILE A 23 8.42 -0.71 -4.08
CA ILE A 23 9.06 -0.59 -2.77
C ILE A 23 10.33 -1.43 -2.81
N SER A 24 11.44 -0.91 -2.27
CA SER A 24 12.64 -1.73 -2.06
C SER A 24 13.17 -1.56 -0.64
N VAL A 25 13.72 -2.64 -0.12
CA VAL A 25 14.32 -2.72 1.21
C VAL A 25 15.62 -3.50 1.09
N GLU A 26 16.71 -2.90 1.52
CA GLU A 26 18.00 -3.56 1.66
C GLU A 26 18.29 -3.68 3.16
N GLY A 27 18.46 -4.90 3.66
CA GLY A 27 18.68 -5.09 5.09
C GLY A 27 18.64 -6.54 5.55
N PRO A 28 17.71 -6.88 6.46
CA PRO A 28 17.73 -8.18 7.13
C PRO A 28 17.36 -9.33 6.18
N GLU A 29 17.64 -10.56 6.61
CA GLU A 29 17.18 -11.76 5.92
C GLU A 29 15.66 -11.88 5.97
N ASN A 30 15.07 -11.71 7.16
CA ASN A 30 13.63 -11.75 7.39
C ASN A 30 13.07 -10.37 7.73
N LEU A 31 11.89 -10.07 7.17
CA LEU A 31 11.24 -8.78 7.27
C LEU A 31 9.77 -8.98 7.62
N LEU A 32 9.31 -8.23 8.63
CA LEU A 32 7.90 -7.98 8.88
C LEU A 32 7.58 -6.56 8.41
N VAL A 33 6.54 -6.42 7.59
CA VAL A 33 6.01 -5.13 7.16
C VAL A 33 4.59 -4.99 7.68
N CYS A 34 4.37 -3.97 8.50
CA CYS A 34 3.05 -3.59 8.99
C CYS A 34 2.56 -2.36 8.24
N ILE A 35 1.37 -2.44 7.66
CA ILE A 35 0.83 -1.42 6.77
C ILE A 35 -0.53 -1.00 7.30
N ASN A 36 -0.64 0.26 7.71
CA ASN A 36 -1.84 0.83 8.28
C ASN A 36 -2.41 1.92 7.37
N GLY A 37 -3.59 1.67 6.81
CA GLY A 37 -4.32 2.58 5.95
C GLY A 37 -5.29 3.47 6.72
N SER A 38 -5.14 4.79 6.58
CA SER A 38 -6.12 5.74 7.13
C SER A 38 -7.25 6.01 6.13
N GLY A 39 -8.36 5.27 6.28
CA GLY A 39 -9.52 5.37 5.39
C GLY A 39 -9.33 4.71 4.01
N VAL A 40 -8.41 3.76 3.93
CA VAL A 40 -8.14 2.93 2.75
C VAL A 40 -7.97 1.47 3.16
N ASN A 41 -8.30 0.56 2.25
CA ASN A 41 -8.01 -0.86 2.35
C ASN A 41 -6.84 -1.20 1.43
N ILE A 42 -6.04 -2.17 1.84
CA ILE A 42 -4.79 -2.55 1.19
C ILE A 42 -4.95 -3.95 0.61
N ASP A 43 -4.67 -4.10 -0.68
CA ASP A 43 -4.87 -5.33 -1.45
C ASP A 43 -3.52 -5.79 -2.03
N LEU A 44 -3.07 -6.94 -1.54
CA LEU A 44 -1.80 -7.60 -1.84
C LEU A 44 -1.98 -8.63 -2.97
N TYR A 45 -0.91 -8.88 -3.73
CA TYR A 45 -0.82 -10.03 -4.64
C TYR A 45 -1.96 -10.20 -5.66
N ARG A 46 -2.99 -11.01 -5.37
CA ARG A 46 -4.13 -11.21 -6.29
C ARG A 46 -5.18 -10.14 -6.05
N LYS A 47 -5.22 -9.20 -6.98
CA LYS A 47 -6.16 -8.08 -6.95
C LYS A 47 -7.61 -8.56 -6.87
N ASP A 48 -8.35 -7.94 -5.97
CA ASP A 48 -9.74 -8.24 -5.65
C ASP A 48 -10.01 -9.64 -5.04
N PHE A 49 -8.96 -10.32 -4.56
CA PHE A 49 -9.05 -11.60 -3.84
C PHE A 49 -8.47 -11.47 -2.42
N VAL A 50 -8.87 -12.32 -1.47
CA VAL A 50 -8.29 -12.30 -0.11
C VAL A 50 -7.18 -13.35 -0.03
N ASP A 51 -5.96 -12.88 0.17
CA ASP A 51 -4.75 -13.69 0.27
C ASP A 51 -4.32 -13.89 1.73
N THR A 52 -4.46 -15.12 2.24
CA THR A 52 -4.09 -15.48 3.62
C THR A 52 -2.79 -16.29 3.70
N ARG A 53 -2.33 -16.88 2.58
CA ARG A 53 -1.05 -17.59 2.47
C ARG A 53 -0.66 -17.72 1.00
N LEU A 54 0.56 -17.31 0.66
CA LEU A 54 0.98 -17.13 -0.73
C LEU A 54 2.06 -18.12 -1.17
N ALA A 55 3.03 -18.45 -0.32
CA ALA A 55 3.85 -19.66 -0.44
C ALA A 55 4.05 -20.34 0.93
N ILE A 56 5.14 -21.10 1.09
CA ILE A 56 5.40 -21.94 2.27
C ILE A 56 5.89 -21.11 3.46
N ASP A 57 6.67 -20.05 3.19
CA ASP A 57 7.42 -19.32 4.22
C ASP A 57 6.89 -17.88 4.46
N GLU A 58 5.99 -17.37 3.61
CA GLU A 58 5.36 -16.07 3.84
C GLU A 58 4.02 -16.21 4.56
N LEU A 59 3.85 -15.37 5.58
CA LEU A 59 2.61 -15.25 6.31
C LEU A 59 1.99 -13.89 5.99
N VAL A 60 0.69 -13.88 5.74
CA VAL A 60 -0.08 -12.68 5.42
C VAL A 60 -1.31 -12.64 6.31
N THR A 61 -1.63 -11.49 6.88
CA THR A 61 -2.92 -11.26 7.53
C THR A 61 -3.43 -9.86 7.24
N GLY A 62 -4.75 -9.71 7.18
CA GLY A 62 -5.39 -8.42 6.95
C GLY A 62 -5.34 -7.92 5.51
N ASP A 63 -5.14 -8.83 4.54
CA ASP A 63 -5.32 -8.50 3.13
C ASP A 63 -6.76 -8.03 2.86
N ARG A 64 -6.88 -6.99 2.02
CA ARG A 64 -8.08 -6.20 1.73
C ARG A 64 -8.71 -5.49 2.93
N THR A 65 -7.95 -5.33 4.01
CA THR A 65 -8.36 -4.52 5.17
C THR A 65 -7.51 -3.24 5.28
N ASN A 66 -7.79 -2.42 6.27
CA ASN A 66 -7.01 -1.22 6.57
C ASN A 66 -5.73 -1.51 7.37
N ASN A 67 -5.48 -2.76 7.76
CA ASN A 67 -4.27 -3.16 8.48
C ASN A 67 -3.76 -4.47 7.88
N LEU A 68 -2.65 -4.41 7.15
CA LEU A 68 -2.02 -5.55 6.50
C LEU A 68 -0.67 -5.82 7.16
N LEU A 69 -0.46 -7.07 7.57
CA LEU A 69 0.84 -7.56 8.00
C LEU A 69 1.32 -8.62 7.01
N VAL A 70 2.56 -8.48 6.57
CA VAL A 70 3.25 -9.46 5.72
C VAL A 70 4.62 -9.74 6.29
N THR A 71 5.00 -11.01 6.38
CA THR A 71 6.30 -11.44 6.88
C THR A 71 6.84 -12.59 6.06
N GLY A 72 8.16 -12.69 6.00
CA GLY A 72 8.88 -13.74 5.27
C GLY A 72 10.34 -13.31 5.06
N THR A 73 11.01 -13.93 4.09
CA THR A 73 12.30 -13.39 3.64
C THR A 73 12.09 -12.00 3.02
N THR A 74 13.08 -11.12 3.12
CA THR A 74 12.99 -9.77 2.54
C THR A 74 12.72 -9.82 1.04
N SER A 75 13.33 -10.77 0.30
CA SER A 75 13.09 -10.93 -1.12
C SER A 75 11.64 -11.32 -1.44
N ASP A 76 11.06 -12.24 -0.67
CA ASP A 76 9.71 -12.73 -0.92
C ASP A 76 8.68 -11.68 -0.55
N VAL A 77 8.85 -11.02 0.60
CA VAL A 77 8.00 -9.89 1.02
C VAL A 77 8.01 -8.78 -0.03
N LEU A 78 9.18 -8.41 -0.56
CA LEU A 78 9.26 -7.41 -1.62
C LEU A 78 8.64 -7.89 -2.94
N ALA A 79 8.79 -9.17 -3.30
CA ALA A 79 8.13 -9.73 -4.47
C ALA A 79 6.61 -9.64 -4.33
N LEU A 80 6.08 -9.94 -3.14
CA LEU A 80 4.64 -9.82 -2.83
C LEU A 80 4.16 -8.36 -2.90
N LEU A 81 4.84 -7.43 -2.23
CA LEU A 81 4.47 -6.01 -2.23
C LEU A 81 4.51 -5.38 -3.63
N ASN A 82 5.43 -5.84 -4.49
CA ASN A 82 5.62 -5.33 -5.85
C ASN A 82 4.89 -6.13 -6.93
N SER A 83 4.22 -7.22 -6.56
CA SER A 83 3.50 -8.10 -7.48
C SER A 83 2.32 -7.39 -8.16
N ALA A 84 1.94 -7.88 -9.35
CA ALA A 84 0.76 -7.41 -10.09
C ALA A 84 0.66 -5.87 -10.22
N GLY A 85 1.80 -5.21 -10.42
CA GLY A 85 1.88 -3.74 -10.58
C GLY A 85 1.97 -2.96 -9.27
N GLY A 86 2.23 -3.64 -8.14
CA GLY A 86 2.42 -3.04 -6.83
C GLY A 86 1.24 -3.21 -5.88
N LEU A 87 1.44 -2.81 -4.63
CA LEU A 87 0.44 -2.86 -3.58
C LEU A 87 -0.76 -1.98 -3.96
N ARG A 88 -1.96 -2.56 -4.01
CA ARG A 88 -3.15 -1.82 -4.42
C ARG A 88 -3.81 -1.21 -3.20
N VAL A 89 -4.21 0.04 -3.34
CA VAL A 89 -4.88 0.81 -2.29
C VAL A 89 -6.27 1.14 -2.79
N LEU A 90 -7.28 0.76 -2.03
CA LEU A 90 -8.68 1.05 -2.31
C LEU A 90 -9.22 2.02 -1.28
N ALA A 91 -9.97 3.02 -1.70
CA ALA A 91 -10.68 3.88 -0.76
C ALA A 91 -11.73 3.05 -0.02
N ALA A 92 -11.72 3.11 1.32
CA ALA A 92 -12.80 2.49 2.10
C ALA A 92 -14.15 3.16 1.79
N ILE A 93 -14.13 4.49 1.59
CA ILE A 93 -15.28 5.29 1.16
C ILE A 93 -14.79 6.40 0.23
N GLY A 94 -15.48 6.58 -0.90
CA GLY A 94 -15.27 7.71 -1.80
C GLY A 94 -14.00 7.58 -2.65
N LYS A 95 -12.97 8.39 -2.36
CA LYS A 95 -11.77 8.56 -3.18
C LYS A 95 -10.49 8.32 -2.39
N VAL A 96 -9.43 7.88 -3.06
CA VAL A 96 -8.12 7.68 -2.42
C VAL A 96 -7.32 8.98 -2.29
N ALA A 97 -7.62 9.99 -3.09
CA ALA A 97 -6.95 11.29 -2.99
C ALA A 97 -7.21 11.95 -1.62
N GLY A 98 -6.14 12.36 -0.95
CA GLY A 98 -6.14 12.93 0.40
C GLY A 98 -5.95 11.91 1.53
N LYS A 99 -5.75 10.62 1.20
CA LYS A 99 -5.52 9.56 2.19
C LYS A 99 -4.03 9.29 2.40
N SER A 100 -3.70 8.63 3.49
CA SER A 100 -2.33 8.24 3.84
C SER A 100 -2.26 6.79 4.29
N ILE A 101 -1.07 6.23 4.19
CA ILE A 101 -0.74 4.87 4.61
C ILE A 101 0.59 4.93 5.34
N ASP A 102 0.63 4.33 6.52
CA ASP A 102 1.84 4.21 7.30
C ASP A 102 2.42 2.80 7.15
N PHE A 103 3.71 2.75 6.84
CA PHE A 103 4.49 1.53 6.71
C PHE A 103 5.49 1.47 7.84
N SER A 104 5.51 0.35 8.57
CA SER A 104 6.55 0.03 9.53
C SER A 104 7.31 -1.19 9.03
N PHE A 105 8.63 -1.06 8.88
CA PHE A 105 9.51 -2.14 8.46
C PHE A 105 10.33 -2.64 9.66
N ILE A 106 10.21 -3.92 9.99
CA ILE A 106 10.81 -4.52 11.18
C ILE A 106 11.65 -5.73 10.77
N SER A 107 12.91 -5.73 11.21
CA SER A 107 13.77 -6.91 11.12
C SER A 107 13.32 -7.92 12.17
N VAL A 108 13.02 -9.14 11.75
CA VAL A 108 12.64 -10.24 12.64
C VAL A 108 13.65 -11.38 12.51
N SER A 109 13.84 -12.19 13.56
CA SER A 109 14.70 -13.37 13.48
C SER A 109 14.03 -14.50 12.69
N GLU A 110 12.72 -14.64 12.84
CA GLU A 110 11.89 -15.64 12.18
C GLU A 110 10.58 -14.98 11.71
N PRO A 111 9.96 -15.45 10.62
CA PRO A 111 8.68 -14.91 10.14
C PRO A 111 7.58 -14.99 11.20
N THR A 112 6.96 -13.85 11.52
CA THR A 112 5.90 -13.75 12.53
C THR A 112 4.87 -12.69 12.19
N LEU A 113 3.60 -12.93 12.55
CA LEU A 113 2.48 -12.01 12.37
C LEU A 113 2.01 -11.37 13.68
N GLU A 114 2.86 -11.36 14.70
CA GLU A 114 2.53 -10.79 16.00
C GLU A 114 2.40 -9.26 15.91
N PRO A 115 1.19 -8.68 16.07
CA PRO A 115 0.95 -7.26 15.80
C PRO A 115 1.62 -6.33 16.80
N THR A 116 1.96 -6.81 18.00
CA THR A 116 2.66 -6.01 19.01
C THR A 116 4.06 -5.59 18.54
N ILE A 117 4.73 -6.40 17.71
CA ILE A 117 6.05 -6.12 17.13
C ILE A 117 6.01 -4.89 16.20
N CYS A 118 4.87 -4.58 15.57
CA CYS A 118 4.74 -3.41 14.72
C CYS A 118 5.04 -2.08 15.44
N SER A 119 4.87 -2.05 16.77
CA SER A 119 5.17 -0.88 17.61
C SER A 119 6.66 -0.74 17.96
N GLU A 120 7.46 -1.76 17.70
CA GLU A 120 8.91 -1.79 17.98
C GLU A 120 9.75 -1.28 16.79
N ALA A 121 9.10 -0.87 15.70
CA ALA A 121 9.78 -0.31 14.54
C ALA A 121 10.59 0.93 14.93
N LEU A 122 11.88 0.93 14.58
CA LEU A 122 12.73 2.11 14.76
C LEU A 122 12.14 3.30 13.99
N PRO A 123 12.22 4.55 14.50
CA PRO A 123 11.63 5.71 13.83
C PRO A 123 12.10 5.91 12.38
N GLY A 124 13.33 5.52 12.03
CA GLY A 124 13.85 5.58 10.66
C GLY A 124 13.28 4.53 9.70
N ASN A 125 12.57 3.54 10.22
CA ASN A 125 11.93 2.46 9.45
C ASN A 125 10.40 2.63 9.40
N VAL A 126 9.88 3.76 9.89
CA VAL A 126 8.48 4.12 9.78
C VAL A 126 8.35 5.17 8.67
N MET A 127 7.50 4.90 7.68
CA MET A 127 7.34 5.74 6.51
C MET A 127 5.88 5.99 6.20
N THR A 128 5.51 7.24 6.01
CA THR A 128 4.16 7.62 5.59
C THR A 128 4.11 7.87 4.09
N PHE A 129 3.31 7.07 3.39
CA PHE A 129 2.94 7.28 1.99
C PHE A 129 1.69 8.15 1.88
N ASN A 130 1.79 9.27 1.18
CA ASN A 130 0.69 10.22 1.03
C ASN A 130 0.09 10.19 -0.38
N ILE A 131 -1.22 10.04 -0.47
CA ILE A 131 -1.95 10.11 -1.73
C ILE A 131 -2.43 11.54 -1.92
N LYS A 132 -1.68 12.33 -2.66
CA LYS A 132 -2.01 13.73 -2.94
C LYS A 132 -3.02 13.84 -4.08
N THR A 133 -3.85 14.87 -4.06
CA THR A 133 -4.71 15.17 -5.21
C THR A 133 -3.88 15.66 -6.39
N LEU A 134 -4.19 15.20 -7.60
CA LEU A 134 -3.74 15.87 -8.81
C LEU A 134 -4.36 17.27 -8.86
N LYS A 135 -3.57 18.26 -9.26
CA LYS A 135 -4.05 19.63 -9.55
C LYS A 135 -4.68 19.68 -10.95
N ILE A 136 -5.64 18.80 -11.23
CA ILE A 136 -6.44 18.88 -12.44
C ILE A 136 -7.61 19.81 -12.13
N GLY A 137 -7.70 20.94 -12.84
CA GLY A 137 -8.88 21.78 -12.77
C GLY A 137 -10.08 20.98 -13.27
N LEU A 138 -11.03 20.66 -12.38
CA LEU A 138 -12.28 19.96 -12.71
C LEU A 138 -13.28 20.86 -13.47
N GLY A 139 -12.76 21.77 -14.30
CA GLY A 139 -13.55 22.65 -15.16
C GLY A 139 -14.16 21.86 -16.31
N MET A 140 -15.21 21.09 -16.03
CA MET A 140 -16.11 20.62 -17.09
C MET A 140 -16.88 21.83 -17.62
N VAL A 141 -16.34 22.47 -18.66
CA VAL A 141 -17.15 23.39 -19.48
C VAL A 141 -18.10 22.50 -20.28
N LYS A 142 -19.36 22.43 -19.86
CA LYS A 142 -20.42 21.78 -20.64
C LYS A 142 -20.59 22.57 -21.93
N GLY A 143 -19.95 22.12 -23.01
CA GLY A 143 -20.20 22.66 -24.34
C GLY A 143 -21.65 22.38 -24.72
N THR A 144 -22.50 23.39 -24.66
CA THR A 144 -23.84 23.35 -25.26
C THR A 144 -23.66 23.30 -26.78
N ILE A 145 -23.56 22.10 -27.34
CA ILE A 145 -23.64 21.90 -28.78
C ILE A 145 -25.12 21.98 -29.15
N PRO A 146 -25.59 23.01 -29.87
CA PRO A 146 -26.96 23.00 -30.38
C PRO A 146 -27.08 21.87 -31.41
N LEU A 147 -27.95 20.90 -31.12
CA LEU A 147 -28.37 19.89 -32.10
C LEU A 147 -29.11 20.63 -33.22
N LYS A 148 -28.57 20.59 -34.44
CA LYS A 148 -29.31 21.01 -35.63
C LYS A 148 -30.51 20.07 -35.78
N LYS A 149 -31.71 20.66 -35.79
CA LYS A 149 -32.94 19.99 -36.24
C LYS A 149 -32.91 19.77 -37.74
#